data_AF-A0A6I2X131-F1
#
_entry.id   AF-A0A6I2X131-F1
#
_cell.length_a   1.000
_cell.length_b   1.000
_cell.length_c   1.000
_cell.angle_alpha   90.00
_cell.angle_beta   90.00
_cell.angle_gamma   90.00
#
_symmetry.space_group_name_H-M   'P 1'
#
loop_
_entity.id
_entity.type
_entity.pdbx_description
1 polymer ?
#
loop_
_entity_poly.entity_id
_entity_poly.type
_entity_poly.pdbx_seq_one_letter_code
_entity_poly.pdbx_strand_id
1 'polypeptide(L)'
;KEITGVTRDGTECESFAACLAVIREGGDPSYVGATGRRPLNEAGEPDTGNYQVETFGANDRIDPTKRTFRKGSRPDTMTVTSQPITANLQGDGVLRIGALQPKTGRAKIYLPAVSAGWELALADIKAAGGVLGQPLEHRTADAGDASDDTGVRGARALLADGVDVVIAANSSAVTLQVIDEIVNAGIPIFSPLNTAPVLTNYADHGLYFRNLPSDLIQADTLAHVIAERGNRSVSIVALDDVYGNGLAEQLAKSFETLGVTLLTTDFYGGATSDFFPIARRVVAADPDAIVLVSFSEASRALRALVVSGIGPRRKQIFGTDGTTNNTIGELFDAGG
;
A
#
# COMPACT_ATOMS: atom_id res chain seq x y z
N LYS A 1 7.23 -10.13 -17.27
CA LYS A 1 5.91 -9.61 -16.86
C LYS A 1 5.32 -8.83 -18.03
N GLU A 2 4.38 -9.39 -18.80
CA GLU A 2 3.87 -8.74 -20.03
C GLU A 2 3.19 -7.38 -19.77
N ILE A 3 2.52 -7.24 -18.63
CA ILE A 3 1.78 -6.03 -18.24
C ILE A 3 2.71 -4.81 -18.03
N THR A 4 4.00 -4.99 -17.76
CA THR A 4 4.88 -3.81 -17.56
C THR A 4 5.07 -3.03 -18.86
N GLY A 5 5.08 -3.71 -20.02
CA GLY A 5 5.23 -3.10 -21.34
C GLY A 5 4.11 -2.10 -21.66
N VAL A 6 2.85 -2.50 -21.44
CA VAL A 6 1.65 -1.66 -21.69
C VAL A 6 1.54 -0.43 -20.78
N THR A 7 2.44 -0.25 -19.81
CA THR A 7 2.48 0.95 -18.96
C THR A 7 3.52 1.98 -19.39
N ARG A 8 4.45 1.61 -20.28
CA ARG A 8 5.65 2.39 -20.65
C ARG A 8 5.68 2.84 -22.09
N ASP A 9 5.24 1.99 -23.00
CA ASP A 9 5.30 2.25 -24.41
C ASP A 9 3.87 2.12 -24.93
N GLY A 10 3.38 3.08 -25.71
CA GLY A 10 2.00 3.05 -26.18
C GLY A 10 1.40 4.42 -26.46
N THR A 11 0.17 4.39 -26.96
CA THR A 11 -0.62 5.59 -27.27
C THR A 11 -1.32 6.05 -25.99
N GLU A 12 -1.03 7.27 -25.56
CA GLU A 12 -1.62 7.82 -24.34
C GLU A 12 -3.14 7.95 -24.45
N CYS A 13 -3.82 7.57 -23.38
CA CYS A 13 -5.28 7.63 -23.28
C CYS A 13 -5.69 8.00 -21.86
N GLU A 14 -6.64 8.94 -21.72
CA GLU A 14 -7.03 9.51 -20.42
C GLU A 14 -8.36 8.95 -19.88
N SER A 15 -8.97 8.00 -20.60
CA SER A 15 -10.21 7.33 -20.17
C SER A 15 -10.23 5.89 -20.65
N PHE A 16 -11.02 5.05 -19.98
CA PHE A 16 -11.21 3.66 -20.41
C PHE A 16 -11.71 3.57 -21.87
N ALA A 17 -12.66 4.42 -22.26
CA ALA A 17 -13.18 4.46 -23.64
C ALA A 17 -12.08 4.83 -24.67
N ALA A 18 -11.20 5.78 -24.34
CA ALA A 18 -10.09 6.15 -25.20
C ALA A 18 -9.06 5.01 -25.31
N CYS A 19 -8.72 4.36 -24.20
CA CYS A 19 -7.81 3.21 -24.24
C CYS A 19 -8.41 2.04 -25.01
N LEU A 20 -9.72 1.81 -24.89
CA LEU A 20 -10.43 0.79 -25.66
C LEU A 20 -10.42 1.09 -27.17
N ALA A 21 -10.46 2.37 -27.58
CA ALA A 21 -10.33 2.76 -28.98
C ALA A 21 -8.94 2.39 -29.54
N VAL A 22 -7.87 2.68 -28.79
CA VAL A 22 -6.50 2.29 -29.15
C VAL A 22 -6.40 0.76 -29.35
N ILE A 23 -6.94 -0.02 -28.40
CA ILE A 23 -6.93 -1.49 -28.48
C ILE A 23 -7.69 -1.98 -29.73
N ARG A 24 -8.85 -1.40 -30.06
CA ARG A 24 -9.65 -1.78 -31.23
C ARG A 24 -8.95 -1.52 -32.55
N GLU A 25 -8.04 -0.56 -32.59
CA GLU A 25 -7.21 -0.26 -33.76
C GLU A 25 -5.94 -1.14 -33.84
N GLY A 26 -5.78 -2.08 -32.89
CA GLY A 26 -4.60 -2.94 -32.78
C GLY A 26 -3.39 -2.24 -32.18
N GLY A 27 -3.60 -1.08 -31.55
CA GLY A 27 -2.55 -0.32 -30.84
C GLY A 27 -2.38 -0.78 -29.39
N ASP A 28 -1.27 -0.32 -28.80
CA ASP A 28 -0.97 -0.54 -27.38
C ASP A 28 -1.36 0.73 -26.57
N PRO A 29 -2.32 0.65 -25.63
CA PRO A 29 -2.74 1.80 -24.84
C PRO A 29 -1.78 2.09 -23.68
N SER A 30 -1.51 3.37 -23.44
CA SER A 30 -0.83 3.83 -22.21
C SER A 30 -1.76 4.70 -21.39
N TYR A 31 -2.41 4.12 -20.37
CA TYR A 31 -3.40 4.84 -19.57
C TYR A 31 -2.77 5.92 -18.69
N VAL A 32 -3.31 7.14 -18.77
CA VAL A 32 -2.96 8.29 -17.93
C VAL A 32 -4.17 8.61 -17.05
N GLY A 33 -4.11 8.18 -15.79
CA GLY A 33 -5.18 8.43 -14.83
C GLY A 33 -5.11 9.80 -14.17
N ALA A 34 -6.07 10.08 -13.28
CA ALA A 34 -6.15 11.35 -12.55
C ALA A 34 -4.92 11.66 -11.67
N THR A 35 -4.14 10.64 -11.29
CA THR A 35 -2.88 10.79 -10.53
C THR A 35 -1.65 10.89 -11.44
N GLY A 36 -1.88 11.04 -12.75
CA GLY A 36 -0.86 11.06 -13.78
C GLY A 36 -0.40 9.66 -14.18
N ARG A 37 0.67 9.62 -14.96
CA ARG A 37 1.26 8.38 -15.48
C ARG A 37 2.11 7.69 -14.41
N ARG A 38 1.95 6.37 -14.27
CA ARG A 38 2.67 5.54 -13.29
C ARG A 38 3.20 4.28 -13.97
N PRO A 39 4.29 4.37 -14.74
CA PRO A 39 4.88 3.20 -15.39
C PRO A 39 5.34 2.21 -14.32
N LEU A 40 5.12 0.92 -14.58
CA LEU A 40 5.59 -0.16 -13.73
C LEU A 40 7.01 -0.57 -14.12
N ASN A 41 7.85 -0.81 -13.14
CA ASN A 41 9.20 -1.31 -13.29
C ASN A 41 9.21 -2.82 -13.58
N GLU A 42 10.38 -3.45 -13.71
CA GLU A 42 10.46 -4.88 -14.01
C GLU A 42 9.88 -5.77 -12.88
N ALA A 43 9.84 -5.27 -11.65
CA ALA A 43 9.19 -5.91 -10.51
C ALA A 43 7.65 -5.81 -10.55
N GLY A 44 7.07 -5.01 -11.46
CA GLY A 44 5.61 -4.82 -11.54
C GLY A 44 5.08 -3.77 -10.56
N GLU A 45 5.89 -2.79 -10.17
CA GLU A 45 5.53 -1.69 -9.25
C GLU A 45 6.06 -0.33 -9.74
N PRO A 46 5.56 0.82 -9.28
CA PRO A 46 6.10 2.12 -9.70
C PRO A 46 7.50 2.40 -9.14
N ASP A 47 8.41 2.94 -9.97
CA ASP A 47 9.74 3.39 -9.55
C ASP A 47 9.73 4.71 -8.76
N THR A 48 8.61 5.43 -8.85
CA THR A 48 8.44 6.73 -8.20
C THR A 48 7.10 6.83 -7.48
N GLY A 49 7.11 7.62 -6.41
CA GLY A 49 5.94 7.97 -5.63
C GLY A 49 5.85 9.47 -5.42
N ASN A 50 4.63 10.01 -5.46
CA ASN A 50 4.35 11.34 -4.96
C ASN A 50 3.69 11.18 -3.60
N TYR A 51 4.43 11.49 -2.53
CA TYR A 51 3.99 11.37 -1.15
C TYR A 51 3.42 12.68 -0.67
N GLN A 52 2.23 12.58 -0.09
CA GLN A 52 1.60 13.68 0.61
C GLN A 52 2.05 13.66 2.06
N VAL A 53 2.66 14.75 2.51
CA VAL A 53 3.01 14.94 3.92
C VAL A 53 1.87 15.70 4.57
N GLU A 54 1.06 14.98 5.32
CA GLU A 54 -0.07 15.51 6.09
C GLU A 54 0.38 15.91 7.49
N THR A 55 -0.30 16.90 8.07
CA THR A 55 -0.01 17.38 9.43
C THR A 55 -1.31 17.48 10.21
N PHE A 56 -1.34 16.91 11.42
CA PHE A 56 -2.45 17.10 12.35
C PHE A 56 -2.46 18.53 12.91
N GLY A 57 -3.63 19.16 12.87
CA GLY A 57 -3.90 20.48 13.42
C GLY A 57 -4.25 20.44 14.91
N ALA A 58 -4.62 21.60 15.45
CA ALA A 58 -4.94 21.76 16.88
C ALA A 58 -6.26 21.09 17.31
N ASN A 59 -7.06 20.63 16.36
CA ASN A 59 -8.32 19.90 16.57
C ASN A 59 -8.16 18.38 16.39
N ASP A 60 -6.91 17.88 16.42
CA ASP A 60 -6.57 16.48 16.23
C ASP A 60 -7.10 15.89 14.90
N ARG A 61 -7.25 16.74 13.87
CA ARG A 61 -7.55 16.34 12.48
C ARG A 61 -6.43 16.75 11.55
N ILE A 62 -6.30 16.06 10.42
CA ILE A 62 -5.44 16.48 9.32
C ILE A 62 -5.86 17.90 8.87
N ASP A 63 -4.89 18.80 8.86
CA ASP A 63 -5.04 20.18 8.41
C ASP A 63 -4.69 20.27 6.92
N PRO A 64 -5.68 20.38 6.01
CA PRO A 64 -5.43 20.38 4.58
C PRO A 64 -4.61 21.59 4.11
N THR A 65 -4.54 22.66 4.91
CA THR A 65 -3.78 23.88 4.57
C THR A 65 -2.27 23.70 4.78
N LYS A 66 -1.85 22.67 5.52
CA LYS A 66 -0.45 22.35 5.82
C LYS A 66 0.12 21.22 4.97
N ARG A 67 -0.67 20.75 4.01
CA ARG A 67 -0.30 19.67 3.11
C ARG A 67 0.89 20.07 2.24
N THR A 68 1.90 19.22 2.20
CA THR A 68 3.03 19.35 1.26
C THR A 68 3.24 18.06 0.48
N PHE A 69 3.98 18.14 -0.62
CA PHE A 69 4.28 16.98 -1.45
C PHE A 69 5.79 16.71 -1.47
N ARG A 70 6.14 15.43 -1.54
CA ARG A 70 7.51 14.94 -1.69
C ARG A 70 7.53 13.90 -2.80
N LYS A 71 8.40 14.10 -3.78
CA LYS A 71 8.66 13.07 -4.79
C LYS A 71 9.71 12.12 -4.21
N GLY A 72 9.36 10.84 -4.14
CA GLY A 72 10.28 9.76 -3.85
C GLY A 72 10.59 8.98 -5.12
N SER A 73 11.81 8.50 -5.22
CA SER A 73 12.25 7.61 -6.30
C SER A 73 13.17 6.55 -5.73
N ARG A 74 13.12 5.36 -6.31
CA ARG A 74 14.08 4.32 -6.00
C ARG A 74 15.41 4.59 -6.73
N PRO A 75 16.58 4.36 -6.13
CA PRO A 75 17.81 4.28 -6.89
C PRO A 75 17.72 3.06 -7.82
N ASP A 76 17.76 3.29 -9.13
CA ASP A 76 17.70 2.26 -10.16
C ASP A 76 18.75 1.18 -9.90
N THR A 77 18.33 -0.01 -9.46
CA THR A 77 19.02 -1.30 -9.66
C THR A 77 18.26 -2.40 -8.93
N MET A 78 17.09 -2.79 -9.45
CA MET A 78 16.77 -4.22 -9.44
C MET A 78 16.39 -4.61 -10.84
N THR A 79 17.33 -5.28 -11.50
CA THR A 79 17.06 -6.06 -12.69
C THR A 79 16.21 -7.23 -12.22
N VAL A 80 14.92 -7.22 -12.52
CA VAL A 80 14.08 -8.39 -12.31
C VAL A 80 14.11 -9.15 -13.61
N THR A 81 14.79 -10.29 -13.62
CA THR A 81 14.85 -11.16 -14.79
C THR A 81 13.42 -11.47 -15.24
N SER A 82 13.05 -10.99 -16.42
CA SER A 82 11.74 -11.25 -17.00
C SER A 82 11.54 -12.75 -17.15
N GLN A 83 10.62 -13.33 -16.37
CA GLN A 83 10.22 -14.71 -16.57
C GLN A 83 9.19 -14.77 -17.72
N PRO A 84 9.36 -15.71 -18.68
CA PRO A 84 8.34 -15.96 -19.69
C PRO A 84 7.08 -16.49 -19.01
N ILE A 85 5.92 -15.93 -19.38
CA ILE A 85 4.63 -16.42 -18.88
C ILE A 85 4.40 -17.83 -19.44
N THR A 86 4.22 -18.81 -18.57
CA THR A 86 3.95 -20.21 -18.96
C THR A 86 2.46 -20.55 -18.96
N ALA A 87 1.60 -19.63 -18.50
CA ALA A 87 0.15 -19.81 -18.49
C ALA A 87 -0.45 -19.47 -19.87
N ASN A 88 -1.05 -20.47 -20.53
CA ASN A 88 -1.93 -20.29 -21.67
C ASN A 88 -3.38 -20.51 -21.20
N LEU A 89 -4.02 -19.45 -20.70
CA LEU A 89 -5.45 -19.48 -20.42
C LEU A 89 -6.22 -19.17 -21.71
N GLN A 90 -7.01 -20.12 -22.20
CA GLN A 90 -7.88 -19.90 -23.35
C GLN A 90 -9.10 -19.10 -22.90
N GLY A 91 -9.16 -17.83 -23.29
CA GLY A 91 -10.28 -16.94 -22.94
C GLY A 91 -11.57 -17.30 -23.69
N ASP A 92 -12.70 -17.13 -23.01
CA ASP A 92 -14.06 -17.26 -23.59
C ASP A 92 -14.60 -15.93 -24.14
N GLY A 93 -13.79 -14.86 -24.07
CA GLY A 93 -14.11 -13.52 -24.53
C GLY A 93 -14.75 -12.62 -23.46
N VAL A 94 -15.06 -13.14 -22.26
CA VAL A 94 -15.65 -12.36 -21.17
C VAL A 94 -14.60 -12.13 -20.09
N LEU A 95 -14.33 -10.86 -19.76
CA LEU A 95 -13.43 -10.53 -18.65
C LEU A 95 -14.15 -10.65 -17.30
N ARG A 96 -13.60 -11.46 -16.40
CA ARG A 96 -14.04 -11.67 -15.02
C ARG A 96 -13.02 -11.11 -14.04
N ILE A 97 -13.43 -10.14 -13.23
CA ILE A 97 -12.55 -9.52 -12.23
C ILE A 97 -13.01 -9.90 -10.82
N GLY A 98 -12.13 -10.53 -10.05
CA GLY A 98 -12.31 -10.72 -8.62
C GLY A 98 -11.65 -9.61 -7.82
N ALA A 99 -12.26 -9.16 -6.72
CA ALA A 99 -11.63 -8.20 -5.80
C ALA A 99 -11.67 -8.69 -4.35
N LEU A 100 -10.50 -8.76 -3.70
CA LEU A 100 -10.39 -8.92 -2.25
C LEU A 100 -10.38 -7.54 -1.60
N GLN A 101 -11.54 -7.08 -1.14
CA GLN A 101 -11.70 -5.77 -0.50
C GLN A 101 -11.53 -5.89 1.03
N PRO A 102 -11.04 -4.86 1.73
CA PRO A 102 -10.78 -4.96 3.17
C PRO A 102 -12.08 -4.66 3.92
N LYS A 103 -13.05 -5.58 3.88
CA LYS A 103 -14.37 -5.35 4.50
C LYS A 103 -14.27 -5.48 6.03
N THR A 104 -13.38 -6.34 6.49
CA THR A 104 -12.97 -6.48 7.90
C THR A 104 -11.45 -6.35 8.05
N GLY A 105 -10.92 -6.54 9.27
CA GLY A 105 -9.51 -6.40 9.58
C GLY A 105 -9.00 -4.96 9.70
N ARG A 106 -7.69 -4.79 9.94
CA ARG A 106 -7.07 -3.47 10.19
C ARG A 106 -7.12 -2.54 8.98
N ALA A 107 -7.01 -3.11 7.77
CA ALA A 107 -7.07 -2.36 6.52
C ALA A 107 -8.47 -1.82 6.17
N LYS A 108 -9.50 -2.12 6.98
CA LYS A 108 -10.88 -1.65 6.76
C LYS A 108 -11.00 -0.13 6.64
N ILE A 109 -10.10 0.61 7.28
CA ILE A 109 -10.02 2.08 7.18
C ILE A 109 -9.92 2.57 5.72
N TYR A 110 -9.43 1.73 4.80
CA TYR A 110 -9.30 2.07 3.38
C TYR A 110 -10.48 1.64 2.51
N LEU A 111 -11.40 0.84 3.03
CA LEU A 111 -12.55 0.33 2.27
C LEU A 111 -13.32 1.44 1.52
N PRO A 112 -13.65 2.60 2.13
CA PRO A 112 -14.39 3.64 1.42
C PRO A 112 -13.68 4.12 0.15
N ALA A 113 -12.36 4.33 0.20
CA ALA A 113 -11.58 4.78 -0.95
C ALA A 113 -11.42 3.67 -2.00
N VAL A 114 -11.15 2.43 -1.56
CA VAL A 114 -11.05 1.27 -2.45
C VAL A 114 -12.36 1.01 -3.19
N SER A 115 -13.48 1.01 -2.47
CA SER A 115 -14.80 0.82 -3.07
C SER A 115 -15.14 1.96 -4.03
N ALA A 116 -14.82 3.22 -3.69
CA ALA A 116 -15.06 4.34 -4.61
C ALA A 116 -14.27 4.20 -5.93
N GLY A 117 -12.99 3.83 -5.87
CA GLY A 117 -12.18 3.59 -7.07
C GLY A 117 -12.67 2.40 -7.89
N TRP A 118 -13.07 1.32 -7.22
CA TRP A 118 -13.65 0.13 -7.85
C TRP A 118 -14.96 0.45 -8.59
N GLU A 119 -15.92 1.11 -7.93
CA GLU A 119 -17.20 1.47 -8.53
C GLU A 119 -17.03 2.47 -9.69
N LEU A 120 -16.09 3.40 -9.58
CA LEU A 120 -15.76 4.31 -10.69
C LEU A 120 -15.26 3.54 -11.92
N ALA A 121 -14.32 2.60 -11.74
CA ALA A 121 -13.82 1.78 -12.84
C ALA A 121 -14.93 0.95 -13.50
N LEU A 122 -15.82 0.34 -12.70
CA LEU A 122 -16.98 -0.39 -13.22
C LEU A 122 -17.92 0.52 -14.02
N ALA A 123 -18.17 1.74 -13.53
CA ALA A 123 -19.02 2.71 -14.21
C ALA A 123 -18.43 3.15 -15.56
N ASP A 124 -17.12 3.43 -15.61
CA ASP A 124 -16.42 3.82 -16.83
C ASP A 124 -16.43 2.69 -17.88
N ILE A 125 -16.18 1.45 -17.46
CA ILE A 125 -16.23 0.27 -18.34
C ILE A 125 -17.63 0.06 -18.89
N LYS A 126 -18.66 0.16 -18.03
CA LYS A 126 -20.06 0.03 -18.44
C LYS A 126 -20.45 1.14 -19.43
N ALA A 127 -20.05 2.38 -19.16
CA ALA A 127 -20.34 3.52 -20.04
C ALA A 127 -19.68 3.37 -21.43
N ALA A 128 -18.52 2.71 -21.51
CA ALA A 128 -17.84 2.39 -22.77
C ALA A 128 -18.43 1.18 -23.53
N GLY A 129 -19.50 0.56 -23.01
CA GLY A 129 -20.13 -0.61 -23.62
C GLY A 129 -19.47 -1.95 -23.26
N GLY A 130 -18.73 -1.99 -22.15
CA GLY A 130 -18.04 -3.18 -21.67
C GLY A 130 -16.60 -3.31 -22.18
N VAL A 131 -16.05 -4.51 -22.07
CA VAL A 131 -14.67 -4.85 -22.46
C VAL A 131 -14.73 -5.56 -23.80
N LEU A 132 -14.13 -4.97 -24.84
CA LEU A 132 -14.09 -5.54 -26.20
C LEU A 132 -15.48 -5.94 -26.74
N GLY A 133 -16.54 -5.23 -26.33
CA GLY A 133 -17.92 -5.49 -26.73
C GLY A 133 -18.66 -6.54 -25.91
N GLN A 134 -18.03 -7.10 -24.87
CA GLN A 134 -18.65 -8.00 -23.90
C GLN A 134 -18.89 -7.30 -22.56
N PRO A 135 -19.96 -7.67 -21.82
CA PRO A 135 -20.16 -7.15 -20.48
C PRO A 135 -19.03 -7.61 -19.55
N LEU A 136 -18.61 -6.71 -18.66
CA LEU A 136 -17.69 -7.06 -17.59
C LEU A 136 -18.44 -7.88 -16.53
N GLU A 137 -17.86 -9.00 -16.12
CA GLU A 137 -18.31 -9.75 -14.95
C GLU A 137 -17.37 -9.47 -13.78
N HIS A 138 -17.93 -9.33 -12.57
CA HIS A 138 -17.10 -9.07 -11.40
C HIS A 138 -17.65 -9.68 -10.11
N ARG A 139 -16.75 -9.95 -9.17
CA ARG A 139 -17.05 -10.53 -7.84
C ARG A 139 -16.20 -9.85 -6.77
N THR A 140 -16.74 -9.74 -5.56
CA THR A 140 -15.98 -9.23 -4.42
C THR A 140 -16.03 -10.21 -3.26
N ALA A 141 -14.90 -10.38 -2.59
CA ALA A 141 -14.79 -11.12 -1.34
C ALA A 141 -14.07 -10.25 -0.29
N ASP A 142 -14.16 -10.66 0.98
CA ASP A 142 -13.47 -9.97 2.08
C ASP A 142 -12.02 -10.45 2.16
N ALA A 143 -11.09 -9.50 2.27
CA ALA A 143 -9.67 -9.75 2.50
C ALA A 143 -9.36 -10.07 3.97
N GLY A 144 -10.21 -9.63 4.91
CA GLY A 144 -10.01 -9.85 6.34
C GLY A 144 -8.70 -9.29 6.90
N ASP A 145 -8.15 -10.01 7.87
CA ASP A 145 -6.85 -9.75 8.48
C ASP A 145 -5.99 -11.01 8.44
N ALA A 146 -4.67 -10.87 8.45
CA ALA A 146 -3.77 -12.01 8.44
C ALA A 146 -3.87 -12.85 9.74
N SER A 147 -4.56 -12.36 10.77
CA SER A 147 -4.86 -13.14 11.99
C SER A 147 -5.90 -14.26 11.80
N ASP A 148 -6.60 -14.32 10.67
CA ASP A 148 -7.57 -15.38 10.35
C ASP A 148 -7.50 -15.81 8.87
N ASP A 149 -8.38 -16.72 8.45
CA ASP A 149 -8.42 -17.32 7.12
C ASP A 149 -9.46 -16.67 6.18
N THR A 150 -10.03 -15.52 6.53
CA THR A 150 -11.05 -14.83 5.72
C THR A 150 -10.53 -14.50 4.32
N GLY A 151 -9.33 -13.93 4.21
CA GLY A 151 -8.71 -13.62 2.92
C GLY A 151 -8.45 -14.86 2.06
N VAL A 152 -8.01 -15.96 2.68
CA VAL A 152 -7.77 -17.24 1.98
C VAL A 152 -9.07 -17.83 1.44
N ARG A 153 -10.14 -17.87 2.25
CA ARG A 153 -11.47 -18.31 1.77
C ARG A 153 -12.01 -17.41 0.67
N GLY A 154 -11.80 -16.10 0.79
CA GLY A 154 -12.18 -15.13 -0.23
C GLY A 154 -11.47 -15.39 -1.56
N ALA A 155 -10.15 -15.58 -1.52
CA ALA A 155 -9.35 -15.89 -2.72
C ALA A 155 -9.86 -17.17 -3.41
N ARG A 156 -10.08 -18.24 -2.64
CA ARG A 156 -10.64 -19.50 -3.13
C ARG A 156 -12.00 -19.36 -3.80
N ALA A 157 -12.88 -18.56 -3.21
CA ALA A 157 -14.19 -18.31 -3.79
C ALA A 157 -14.07 -17.57 -5.14
N LEU A 158 -13.18 -16.59 -5.25
CA LEU A 158 -12.93 -15.90 -6.51
C LEU A 158 -12.33 -16.84 -7.58
N LEU A 159 -11.38 -17.69 -7.20
CA LEU A 159 -10.80 -18.70 -8.10
C LEU A 159 -11.86 -19.70 -8.57
N ALA A 160 -12.73 -20.16 -7.68
CA ALA A 160 -13.85 -21.06 -8.02
C ALA A 160 -14.87 -20.39 -8.94
N ASP A 161 -15.05 -19.08 -8.86
CA ASP A 161 -15.88 -18.27 -9.76
C ASP A 161 -15.22 -18.04 -11.14
N GLY A 162 -14.00 -18.54 -11.37
CA GLY A 162 -13.34 -18.49 -12.66
C GLY A 162 -12.89 -17.09 -13.08
N VAL A 163 -12.42 -16.27 -12.13
CA VAL A 163 -11.91 -14.92 -12.43
C VAL A 163 -10.62 -14.96 -13.25
N ASP A 164 -10.46 -14.00 -14.16
CA ASP A 164 -9.27 -13.86 -15.01
C ASP A 164 -8.18 -13.00 -14.37
N VAL A 165 -8.54 -12.19 -13.38
CA VAL A 165 -7.63 -11.31 -12.63
C VAL A 165 -8.18 -11.07 -11.23
N VAL A 166 -7.27 -10.99 -10.25
CA VAL A 166 -7.63 -10.63 -8.88
C VAL A 166 -7.07 -9.25 -8.53
N ILE A 167 -7.94 -8.31 -8.20
CA ILE A 167 -7.57 -7.04 -7.56
C ILE A 167 -7.41 -7.29 -6.06
N ALA A 168 -6.18 -7.55 -5.62
CA ALA A 168 -5.89 -8.04 -4.28
C ALA A 168 -4.40 -7.93 -3.88
N ALA A 169 -4.03 -8.27 -2.65
CA ALA A 169 -4.85 -7.99 -1.48
C ALA A 169 -4.38 -6.66 -0.89
N ASN A 170 -5.22 -6.06 -0.05
CA ASN A 170 -4.95 -4.71 0.43
C ASN A 170 -3.83 -4.69 1.48
N SER A 171 -3.81 -5.69 2.36
CA SER A 171 -2.73 -5.87 3.32
C SER A 171 -1.58 -6.67 2.69
N SER A 172 -0.36 -6.23 2.96
CA SER A 172 0.86 -6.96 2.61
C SER A 172 0.88 -8.37 3.22
N ALA A 173 0.46 -8.50 4.48
CA ALA A 173 0.41 -9.79 5.18
C ALA A 173 -0.63 -10.75 4.57
N VAL A 174 -1.83 -10.24 4.25
CA VAL A 174 -2.87 -11.04 3.59
C VAL A 174 -2.43 -11.45 2.17
N THR A 175 -1.71 -10.59 1.46
CA THR A 175 -1.22 -10.89 0.11
C THR A 175 -0.28 -12.10 0.14
N LEU A 176 0.64 -12.15 1.10
CA LEU A 176 1.54 -13.31 1.26
C LEU A 176 0.80 -14.62 1.60
N GLN A 177 -0.41 -14.56 2.17
CA GLN A 177 -1.21 -15.75 2.43
C GLN A 177 -1.91 -16.31 1.18
N VAL A 178 -2.13 -15.48 0.15
CA VAL A 178 -2.97 -15.84 -1.01
C VAL A 178 -2.23 -15.82 -2.35
N ILE A 179 -1.08 -15.14 -2.42
CA ILE A 179 -0.35 -14.90 -3.68
C ILE A 179 0.00 -16.22 -4.38
N ASP A 180 0.57 -17.19 -3.66
CA ASP A 180 0.96 -18.47 -4.22
C ASP A 180 -0.23 -19.21 -4.83
N GLU A 181 -1.38 -19.24 -4.15
CA GLU A 181 -2.57 -19.94 -4.63
C GLU A 181 -3.10 -19.32 -5.93
N ILE A 182 -3.11 -17.99 -6.02
CA ILE A 182 -3.61 -17.27 -7.19
C ILE A 182 -2.64 -17.35 -8.38
N VAL A 183 -1.33 -17.10 -8.17
CA VAL A 183 -0.35 -17.14 -9.26
C VAL A 183 -0.08 -18.56 -9.77
N ASN A 184 -0.21 -19.59 -8.91
CA ASN A 184 -0.16 -20.99 -9.35
C ASN A 184 -1.37 -21.39 -10.21
N ALA A 185 -2.51 -20.70 -10.05
CA ALA A 185 -3.65 -20.84 -10.96
C ALA A 185 -3.45 -20.09 -12.29
N GLY A 186 -2.31 -19.41 -12.49
CA GLY A 186 -2.02 -18.63 -13.69
C GLY A 186 -2.74 -17.29 -13.73
N ILE A 187 -3.34 -16.85 -12.62
CA ILE A 187 -4.16 -15.65 -12.56
C ILE A 187 -3.32 -14.48 -12.05
N PRO A 188 -3.28 -13.33 -12.76
CA PRO A 188 -2.58 -12.14 -12.29
C PRO A 188 -3.25 -11.48 -11.09
N ILE A 189 -2.42 -10.85 -10.26
CA ILE A 189 -2.83 -10.09 -9.09
C ILE A 189 -2.40 -8.64 -9.27
N PHE A 190 -3.33 -7.71 -9.04
CA PHE A 190 -3.02 -6.28 -8.94
C PHE A 190 -3.42 -5.75 -7.57
N SER A 191 -2.45 -5.33 -6.76
CA SER A 191 -2.76 -4.68 -5.49
C SER A 191 -2.92 -3.17 -5.64
N PRO A 192 -4.00 -2.60 -5.07
CA PRO A 192 -4.17 -1.17 -4.96
C PRO A 192 -3.55 -0.56 -3.69
N LEU A 193 -3.01 -1.36 -2.75
CA LEU A 193 -2.69 -0.86 -1.41
C LEU A 193 -1.44 -1.44 -0.73
N ASN A 194 -0.96 -2.64 -1.08
CA ASN A 194 0.12 -3.27 -0.30
C ASN A 194 1.52 -2.71 -0.67
N THR A 195 2.33 -2.45 0.36
CA THR A 195 3.56 -1.66 0.21
C THR A 195 4.82 -2.39 0.68
N ALA A 196 4.70 -3.53 1.36
CA ALA A 196 5.84 -4.20 1.98
C ALA A 196 6.97 -4.48 0.95
N PRO A 197 8.25 -4.24 1.30
CA PRO A 197 9.37 -4.44 0.39
C PRO A 197 9.54 -5.89 -0.09
N VAL A 198 9.17 -6.87 0.74
CA VAL A 198 9.28 -8.30 0.40
C VAL A 198 8.48 -8.67 -0.86
N LEU A 199 7.40 -7.94 -1.17
CA LEU A 199 6.56 -8.18 -2.35
C LEU A 199 7.24 -7.78 -3.66
N THR A 200 8.23 -6.87 -3.63
CA THR A 200 8.96 -6.42 -4.82
C THR A 200 9.67 -7.58 -5.54
N ASN A 201 10.20 -8.54 -4.79
CA ASN A 201 10.99 -9.66 -5.34
C ASN A 201 10.36 -11.02 -5.05
N TYR A 202 9.07 -11.03 -4.77
CA TYR A 202 8.37 -12.26 -4.48
C TYR A 202 8.36 -13.17 -5.71
N ALA A 203 8.51 -14.48 -5.51
CA ALA A 203 8.45 -15.44 -6.60
C ALA A 203 6.99 -15.60 -7.07
N ASP A 204 6.58 -14.77 -8.03
CA ASP A 204 5.17 -14.58 -8.41
C ASP A 204 4.83 -15.06 -9.82
N HIS A 205 5.71 -15.83 -10.45
CA HIS A 205 5.58 -16.30 -11.84
C HIS A 205 5.39 -15.18 -12.87
N GLY A 206 5.79 -13.96 -12.54
CA GLY A 206 5.57 -12.79 -13.37
C GLY A 206 4.16 -12.21 -13.32
N LEU A 207 3.33 -12.62 -12.35
CA LEU A 207 1.89 -12.38 -12.32
C LEU A 207 1.41 -11.43 -11.22
N TYR A 208 2.28 -10.99 -10.30
CA TYR A 208 1.90 -10.00 -9.29
C TYR A 208 2.34 -8.58 -9.70
N PHE A 209 1.46 -7.62 -9.44
CA PHE A 209 1.65 -6.21 -9.72
C PHE A 209 1.07 -5.37 -8.58
N ARG A 210 1.59 -4.17 -8.40
CA ARG A 210 0.96 -3.14 -7.56
C ARG A 210 1.06 -1.78 -8.23
N ASN A 211 0.03 -0.97 -8.11
CA ASN A 211 0.04 0.41 -8.63
C ASN A 211 0.43 1.44 -7.55
N LEU A 212 0.62 0.98 -6.31
CA LEU A 212 1.20 1.77 -5.22
C LEU A 212 2.73 1.55 -5.15
N PRO A 213 3.54 2.58 -4.89
CA PRO A 213 4.97 2.42 -4.65
C PRO A 213 5.28 1.51 -3.46
N SER A 214 6.42 0.83 -3.54
CA SER A 214 7.00 0.08 -2.42
C SER A 214 7.41 0.99 -1.26
N ASP A 215 7.36 0.47 -0.04
CA ASP A 215 7.91 1.12 1.16
C ASP A 215 9.42 1.34 1.07
N LEU A 216 10.11 0.68 0.13
CA LEU A 216 11.47 1.04 -0.28
C LEU A 216 11.61 2.54 -0.57
N ILE A 217 10.59 3.14 -1.20
CA ILE A 217 10.56 4.54 -1.58
C ILE A 217 9.99 5.39 -0.43
N GLN A 218 8.93 4.92 0.25
CA GLN A 218 8.30 5.69 1.32
C GLN A 218 9.24 5.89 2.51
N ALA A 219 9.91 4.82 2.96
CA ALA A 219 10.82 4.89 4.09
C ALA A 219 11.98 5.86 3.82
N ASP A 220 12.55 5.83 2.63
CA ASP A 220 13.60 6.77 2.25
C ASP A 220 13.11 8.21 2.21
N THR A 221 11.94 8.44 1.59
CA THR A 221 11.31 9.77 1.53
C THR A 221 10.99 10.29 2.94
N LEU A 222 10.46 9.45 3.82
CA LEU A 222 10.13 9.80 5.19
C LEU A 222 11.39 10.10 6.01
N ALA A 223 12.46 9.32 5.85
CA ALA A 223 13.73 9.56 6.52
C ALA A 223 14.33 10.92 6.14
N HIS A 224 14.27 11.30 4.86
CA HIS A 224 14.65 12.64 4.39
C HIS A 224 13.79 13.74 5.04
N VAL A 225 12.47 13.58 5.07
CA VAL A 225 11.57 14.55 5.73
C VAL A 225 11.92 14.72 7.22
N ILE A 226 12.25 13.64 7.91
CA ILE A 226 12.63 13.66 9.33
C ILE A 226 13.96 14.41 9.51
N ALA A 227 14.97 14.11 8.69
CA ALA A 227 16.29 14.74 8.72
C ALA A 227 16.23 16.24 8.35
N GLU A 228 15.46 16.60 7.32
CA GLU A 228 15.22 17.99 6.88
C GLU A 228 14.57 18.84 7.97
N ARG A 229 13.75 18.23 8.82
CA ARG A 229 13.14 18.89 9.98
C ARG A 229 14.08 19.03 11.18
N GLY A 230 15.34 18.61 11.05
CA GLY A 230 16.39 18.82 12.03
C GLY A 230 16.54 17.70 13.06
N ASN A 231 15.80 16.59 12.94
CA ASN A 231 15.92 15.46 13.85
C ASN A 231 17.20 14.67 13.56
N ARG A 232 17.94 14.31 14.60
CA ARG A 232 19.22 13.58 14.51
C ARG A 232 19.19 12.23 15.20
N SER A 233 18.18 11.98 16.03
CA SER A 233 17.92 10.69 16.66
C SER A 233 16.45 10.30 16.57
N VAL A 234 16.17 9.01 16.31
CA VAL A 234 14.81 8.51 16.08
C VAL A 234 14.58 7.20 16.82
N SER A 235 13.37 7.01 17.35
CA SER A 235 12.85 5.68 17.71
C SER A 235 11.69 5.30 16.78
N ILE A 236 11.61 4.02 16.44
CA ILE A 236 10.54 3.46 15.62
C ILE A 236 9.64 2.58 16.52
N VAL A 237 8.33 2.76 16.41
CA VAL A 237 7.33 1.84 16.96
C VAL A 237 6.54 1.25 15.80
N ALA A 238 6.64 -0.06 15.58
CA ALA A 238 6.12 -0.72 14.39
C ALA A 238 5.24 -1.92 14.69
N LEU A 239 4.23 -2.15 13.85
CA LEU A 239 3.45 -3.39 13.88
C LEU A 239 4.37 -4.59 13.58
N ASP A 240 4.23 -5.65 14.37
CA ASP A 240 4.98 -6.90 14.17
C ASP A 240 4.34 -7.77 13.08
N ASP A 241 4.43 -7.28 11.83
CA ASP A 241 4.04 -8.01 10.63
C ASP A 241 4.96 -7.65 9.45
N VAL A 242 4.72 -8.22 8.27
CA VAL A 242 5.59 -7.98 7.10
C VAL A 242 5.57 -6.52 6.60
N TYR A 243 4.53 -5.75 6.91
CA TYR A 243 4.46 -4.32 6.60
C TYR A 243 5.36 -3.55 7.57
N GLY A 244 5.12 -3.67 8.87
CA GLY A 244 5.85 -2.93 9.88
C GLY A 244 7.32 -3.30 9.96
N ASN A 245 7.66 -4.59 9.89
CA ASN A 245 9.04 -5.07 9.89
C ASN A 245 9.82 -4.57 8.66
N GLY A 246 9.26 -4.72 7.46
CA GLY A 246 9.94 -4.34 6.22
C GLY A 246 10.16 -2.83 6.10
N LEU A 247 9.17 -2.03 6.50
CA LEU A 247 9.27 -0.57 6.49
C LEU A 247 10.24 -0.07 7.57
N ALA A 248 10.21 -0.64 8.78
CA ALA A 248 11.15 -0.31 9.85
C ALA A 248 12.61 -0.64 9.47
N GLU A 249 12.84 -1.79 8.83
CA GLU A 249 14.16 -2.18 8.34
C GLU A 249 14.67 -1.19 7.28
N GLN A 250 13.81 -0.79 6.34
CA GLN A 250 14.19 0.18 5.32
C GLN A 250 14.44 1.58 5.92
N LEU A 251 13.63 2.02 6.89
CA LEU A 251 13.86 3.28 7.60
C LEU A 251 15.23 3.27 8.29
N ALA A 252 15.61 2.16 8.94
CA ALA A 252 16.92 2.03 9.57
C ALA A 252 18.07 2.25 8.57
N LYS A 253 17.99 1.64 7.37
CA LYS A 253 18.98 1.81 6.30
C LYS A 253 19.04 3.25 5.79
N SER A 254 17.90 3.90 5.59
CA SER A 254 17.86 5.29 5.15
C SER A 254 18.37 6.25 6.24
N PHE A 255 18.07 6.01 7.52
CA PHE A 255 18.61 6.80 8.62
C PHE A 255 20.13 6.70 8.72
N GLU A 256 20.70 5.50 8.58
CA GLU A 256 22.15 5.29 8.53
C GLU A 256 22.80 6.13 7.41
N THR A 257 22.23 6.10 6.21
CA THR A 257 22.70 6.87 5.05
C THR A 257 22.64 8.38 5.28
N LEU A 258 21.65 8.85 6.04
CA LEU A 258 21.42 10.26 6.34
C LEU A 258 22.13 10.75 7.61
N GLY A 259 22.86 9.88 8.32
CA GLY A 259 23.49 10.22 9.59
C GLY A 259 22.50 10.52 10.72
N VAL A 260 21.29 9.95 10.65
CA VAL A 260 20.29 9.98 11.73
C VAL A 260 20.47 8.72 12.58
N THR A 261 20.60 8.89 13.89
CA THR A 261 20.83 7.77 14.81
C THR A 261 19.52 7.07 15.15
N LEU A 262 19.40 5.79 14.83
CA LEU A 262 18.28 4.96 15.29
C LEU A 262 18.55 4.49 16.73
N LEU A 263 17.73 4.90 17.69
CA LEU A 263 17.91 4.58 19.11
C LEU A 263 17.21 3.28 19.50
N THR A 264 15.95 3.11 19.09
CA THR A 264 15.19 1.88 19.32
C THR A 264 14.29 1.57 18.14
N THR A 265 14.07 0.27 17.91
CA THR A 265 12.96 -0.25 17.10
C THR A 265 12.14 -1.18 17.99
N ASP A 266 10.92 -0.77 18.29
CA ASP A 266 10.01 -1.46 19.17
C ASP A 266 8.83 -2.03 18.38
N PHE A 267 8.68 -3.34 18.39
CA PHE A 267 7.58 -4.03 17.73
C PHE A 267 6.39 -4.26 18.68
N TYR A 268 5.18 -4.18 18.15
CA TYR A 268 3.95 -4.51 18.87
C TYR A 268 3.09 -5.48 18.07
N GLY A 269 2.47 -6.45 18.74
CA GLY A 269 1.54 -7.37 18.11
C GLY A 269 0.21 -6.71 17.79
N GLY A 270 -0.49 -7.18 16.76
CA GLY A 270 -1.76 -6.58 16.35
C GLY A 270 -2.87 -6.59 17.43
N ALA A 271 -2.77 -7.45 18.45
CA ALA A 271 -3.70 -7.49 19.58
C ALA A 271 -3.26 -6.61 20.77
N THR A 272 -2.16 -5.85 20.65
CA THR A 272 -1.64 -5.02 21.74
C THR A 272 -2.64 -3.94 22.14
N SER A 273 -3.02 -3.98 23.41
CA SER A 273 -3.89 -3.01 24.07
C SER A 273 -3.11 -2.06 24.98
N ASP A 274 -2.01 -2.51 25.59
CA ASP A 274 -1.14 -1.71 26.46
C ASP A 274 0.18 -1.35 25.76
N PHE A 275 0.36 -0.05 25.50
CA PHE A 275 1.58 0.51 24.90
C PHE A 275 2.52 1.15 25.91
N PHE A 276 2.19 1.20 27.21
CA PHE A 276 3.05 1.81 28.22
C PHE A 276 4.44 1.18 28.33
N PRO A 277 4.63 -0.15 28.20
CA PRO A 277 5.97 -0.74 28.17
C PRO A 277 6.84 -0.22 27.03
N ILE A 278 6.28 -0.06 25.83
CA ILE A 278 6.96 0.51 24.67
C ILE A 278 7.26 1.98 24.94
N ALA A 279 6.26 2.76 25.39
CA ALA A 279 6.42 4.18 25.67
C ALA A 279 7.53 4.45 26.69
N ARG A 280 7.66 3.62 27.75
CA ARG A 280 8.78 3.73 28.72
C ARG A 280 10.15 3.52 28.07
N ARG A 281 10.29 2.58 27.13
CA ARG A 281 11.56 2.37 26.42
C ARG A 281 11.89 3.54 25.50
N VAL A 282 10.89 4.07 24.78
CA VAL A 282 11.07 5.28 23.96
C VAL A 282 11.44 6.50 24.83
N VAL A 283 10.80 6.69 25.99
CA VAL A 283 11.18 7.75 26.95
C VAL A 283 12.62 7.58 27.43
N ALA A 284 13.03 6.35 27.78
CA ALA A 284 14.38 6.08 28.26
C ALA A 284 15.45 6.30 27.18
N ALA A 285 15.10 6.10 25.90
CA ALA A 285 15.97 6.37 24.78
C ALA A 285 16.11 7.87 24.47
N ASP A 286 15.09 8.68 24.75
CA ASP A 286 15.05 10.13 24.51
C ASP A 286 15.36 10.56 23.05
N PRO A 287 14.65 10.03 22.04
CA PRO A 287 14.88 10.41 20.63
C PRO A 287 14.40 11.84 20.33
N ASP A 288 14.92 12.47 19.28
CA ASP A 288 14.40 13.75 18.76
C ASP A 288 13.01 13.57 18.13
N ALA A 289 12.82 12.45 17.42
CA ALA A 289 11.57 12.10 16.75
C ALA A 289 11.16 10.64 16.95
N ILE A 290 9.86 10.38 16.79
CA ILE A 290 9.28 9.05 16.90
C ILE A 290 8.55 8.74 15.59
N VAL A 291 8.76 7.55 15.02
CA VAL A 291 8.02 7.07 13.86
C VAL A 291 7.06 5.97 14.28
N LEU A 292 5.78 6.13 13.94
CA LEU A 292 4.72 5.14 14.15
C LEU A 292 4.40 4.44 12.83
N VAL A 293 4.79 3.17 12.70
CA VAL A 293 4.45 2.31 11.56
C VAL A 293 3.27 1.44 11.97
N SER A 294 2.07 1.92 11.68
CA SER A 294 0.85 1.45 12.35
C SER A 294 -0.41 1.74 11.55
N PHE A 295 -1.55 1.22 11.99
CA PHE A 295 -2.88 1.62 11.54
C PHE A 295 -3.58 2.43 12.65
N SER A 296 -4.82 2.04 13.01
CA SER A 296 -5.60 2.67 14.07
C SER A 296 -4.98 2.53 15.47
N GLU A 297 -4.14 1.50 15.69
CA GLU A 297 -3.42 1.26 16.94
C GLU A 297 -2.47 2.41 17.31
N ALA A 298 -2.07 3.23 16.34
CA ALA A 298 -1.30 4.45 16.54
C ALA A 298 -1.94 5.40 17.57
N SER A 299 -3.29 5.42 17.68
CA SER A 299 -3.98 6.21 18.71
C SER A 299 -3.56 5.81 20.12
N ARG A 300 -3.59 4.49 20.41
CA ARG A 300 -3.20 3.95 21.72
C ARG A 300 -1.72 4.16 22.00
N ALA A 301 -0.87 3.97 20.99
CA ALA A 301 0.56 4.24 21.10
C ALA A 301 0.81 5.72 21.43
N LEU A 302 0.18 6.63 20.67
CA LEU A 302 0.26 8.07 20.88
C LEU A 302 -0.22 8.47 22.28
N ARG A 303 -1.33 7.88 22.76
CA ARG A 303 -1.85 8.09 24.11
C ARG A 303 -0.84 7.68 25.18
N ALA A 304 -0.24 6.51 25.06
CA ALA A 304 0.79 6.05 25.98
C ALA A 304 2.02 6.97 25.98
N LEU A 305 2.45 7.47 24.82
CA LEU A 305 3.55 8.44 24.68
C LEU A 305 3.22 9.79 25.33
N VAL A 306 2.00 10.31 25.12
CA VAL A 306 1.52 11.56 25.73
C VAL A 306 1.49 11.44 27.25
N VAL A 307 0.90 10.36 27.79
CA VAL A 307 0.85 10.12 29.24
C VAL A 307 2.24 9.91 29.83
N SER A 308 3.17 9.33 29.07
CA SER A 308 4.57 9.16 29.47
C SER A 308 5.42 10.45 29.32
N GLY A 309 4.82 11.56 28.88
CA GLY A 309 5.45 12.89 28.84
C GLY A 309 6.18 13.26 27.55
N ILE A 310 6.10 12.44 26.50
CA ILE A 310 6.83 12.61 25.22
C ILE A 310 5.90 12.74 24.00
N GLY A 311 4.71 13.32 24.19
CA GLY A 311 3.75 13.55 23.11
C GLY A 311 4.15 14.65 22.11
N PRO A 312 3.27 14.97 21.13
CA PRO A 312 3.54 15.91 20.02
C PRO A 312 3.92 17.34 20.42
N ARG A 313 3.62 17.75 21.66
CA ARG A 313 4.04 19.06 22.20
C ARG A 313 5.51 19.11 22.61
N ARG A 314 6.20 17.96 22.66
CA ARG A 314 7.56 17.81 23.15
C ARG A 314 8.50 17.23 22.11
N LYS A 315 8.04 16.26 21.33
CA LYS A 315 8.81 15.58 20.29
C LYS A 315 8.01 15.58 18.98
N GLN A 316 8.70 15.53 17.84
CA GLN A 316 8.03 15.32 16.57
C GLN A 316 7.62 13.85 16.44
N ILE A 317 6.36 13.61 16.09
CA ILE A 317 5.84 12.26 15.85
C ILE A 317 5.43 12.19 14.38
N PHE A 318 5.98 11.21 13.70
CA PHE A 318 5.73 10.92 12.29
C PHE A 318 4.98 9.61 12.17
N GLY A 319 4.19 9.47 11.12
CA GLY A 319 3.53 8.24 10.77
C GLY A 319 3.75 7.91 9.30
N THR A 320 3.29 6.73 8.90
CA THR A 320 3.34 6.20 7.54
C THR A 320 1.97 6.31 6.86
N ASP A 321 1.83 5.84 5.63
CA ASP A 321 0.54 5.71 4.93
C ASP A 321 -0.56 5.07 5.79
N GLY A 322 -0.20 4.05 6.59
CA GLY A 322 -1.02 3.38 7.61
C GLY A 322 -1.80 4.33 8.54
N THR A 323 -1.26 5.53 8.75
CA THR A 323 -1.73 6.53 9.70
C THR A 323 -2.28 7.81 9.04
N THR A 324 -2.37 7.85 7.71
CA THR A 324 -2.76 9.05 6.94
C THR A 324 -4.28 9.30 6.88
N ASN A 325 -4.96 9.24 8.02
CA ASN A 325 -6.39 9.52 8.12
C ASN A 325 -6.76 10.08 9.50
N ASN A 326 -7.98 10.64 9.61
CA ASN A 326 -8.46 11.24 10.87
C ASN A 326 -8.81 10.23 11.97
N THR A 327 -8.83 8.92 11.68
CA THR A 327 -9.20 7.88 12.65
C THR A 327 -8.34 7.95 13.91
N ILE A 328 -7.05 8.28 13.78
CA ILE A 328 -6.13 8.38 14.93
C ILE A 328 -6.59 9.45 15.90
N GLY A 329 -6.88 10.65 15.41
CA GLY A 329 -7.39 11.73 16.27
C GLY A 329 -8.80 11.46 16.79
N GLU A 330 -9.66 10.80 16.00
CA GLU A 330 -11.00 10.36 16.42
C GLU A 330 -10.94 9.41 17.61
N LEU A 331 -10.07 8.41 17.55
CA LEU A 331 -9.86 7.46 18.62
C LEU A 331 -9.18 8.11 19.83
N PHE A 332 -8.21 9.01 19.60
CA PHE A 332 -7.51 9.70 20.67
C PHE A 332 -8.47 10.57 21.50
N ASP A 333 -9.34 11.34 20.83
CA ASP A 333 -10.39 12.15 21.46
C ASP A 333 -11.38 11.29 22.25
N ALA A 334 -11.71 10.11 21.74
CA ALA A 334 -12.57 9.13 22.41
C ALA A 334 -11.87 8.41 23.58
N GLY A 335 -10.59 8.70 23.84
CA GLY A 335 -9.79 8.07 24.89
C GLY A 335 -9.28 6.67 24.55
N GLY A 336 -9.39 6.26 23.28
CA GLY A 336 -9.01 4.95 22.77
C GLY A 336 -7.66 4.89 22.06
#